data_AF-A0A2A7UXV4-F1
#
_entry.id   AF-A0A2A7UXV4-F1
#
_cell.length_a   1.000
_cell.length_b   1.000
_cell.length_c   1.000
_cell.angle_alpha   90.00
_cell.angle_beta   90.00
_cell.angle_gamma   90.00
#
_symmetry.space_group_name_H-M   'P 1'
#
loop_
_entity.id
_entity.type
_entity.pdbx_description
1 polymer ?
#
loop_
_entity_poly.entity_id
_entity_poly.type
_entity_poly.pdbx_seq_one_letter_code
_entity_poly.pdbx_strand_id
1 'polypeptide(L)'
;MPTEIPSTEQVRALLLKFRQVQLKSIEGQSGVPFSTLVKIRQGTTKNPGIETVRAIFRTDLVKQQLQSVNAVAATAATAQIGPSEALGV
;
A
#
# COMPACT_ATOMS: atom_id res chain seq x y z
N MET A 1 -1.77 13.00 -14.81
CA MET A 1 -0.95 11.87 -14.33
C MET A 1 -1.11 11.81 -12.83
N PRO A 2 -1.87 10.86 -12.26
CA PRO A 2 -2.17 10.91 -10.83
C PRO A 2 -0.88 10.60 -10.06
N THR A 3 -0.28 11.66 -9.53
CA THR A 3 0.77 11.60 -8.51
C THR A 3 0.11 11.28 -7.18
N GLU A 4 -0.57 10.15 -7.09
CA GLU A 4 -1.13 9.68 -5.83
C GLU A 4 0.02 9.17 -4.98
N ILE A 5 0.63 10.12 -4.26
CA ILE A 5 1.50 9.80 -3.16
C ILE A 5 0.59 9.19 -2.10
N PRO A 6 0.79 7.92 -1.74
CA PRO A 6 0.00 7.25 -0.72
C PRO A 6 0.20 7.97 0.62
N SER A 7 -0.84 7.97 1.45
CA SER A 7 -0.68 8.36 2.85
C SER A 7 0.23 7.37 3.58
N THR A 8 0.90 7.85 4.63
CA THR A 8 1.73 7.03 5.54
C THR A 8 1.03 5.75 5.99
N GLU A 9 -0.28 5.81 6.25
CA GLU A 9 -1.09 4.66 6.66
C GLU A 9 -1.18 3.59 5.58
N GLN A 10 -1.32 3.98 4.31
CA GLN A 10 -1.35 3.05 3.19
C GLN A 10 0.02 2.37 3.01
N VAL A 11 1.10 3.13 3.13
CA VAL A 11 2.47 2.58 3.10
C VAL A 11 2.67 1.58 4.22
N ARG A 12 2.20 1.89 5.43
CA ARG A 12 2.27 0.98 6.58
C ARG A 12 1.45 -0.29 6.33
N ALA A 13 0.23 -0.17 5.81
CA ALA A 13 -0.62 -1.31 5.46
C ALA A 13 0.03 -2.21 4.39
N LEU A 14 0.72 -1.62 3.42
CA LEU A 14 1.49 -2.35 2.41
C LEU A 14 2.69 -3.08 3.06
N LEU A 15 3.48 -2.37 3.87
CA LEU A 15 4.63 -2.94 4.59
C LEU A 15 4.24 -4.08 5.53
N LEU A 16 3.02 -4.05 6.08
CA LEU A 16 2.47 -5.16 6.89
C LEU A 16 2.22 -6.43 6.07
N LYS A 17 1.89 -6.30 4.78
CA LYS A 17 1.66 -7.44 3.88
C LYS A 17 2.95 -8.02 3.30
N PHE A 18 4.06 -7.27 3.33
CA PHE A 18 5.34 -7.74 2.81
C PHE A 18 6.07 -8.67 3.81
N ARG A 19 6.61 -9.78 3.29
CA ARG A 19 7.49 -10.69 4.04
C ARG A 19 8.89 -10.08 4.20
N GLN A 20 9.68 -10.60 5.15
CA GLN A 20 11.04 -10.12 5.41
C GLN A 20 11.94 -10.14 4.16
N VAL A 21 11.78 -11.16 3.31
CA VAL A 21 12.52 -11.26 2.04
C VAL A 21 12.20 -10.10 1.10
N GLN A 22 10.93 -9.72 1.00
CA GLN A 22 10.48 -8.61 0.14
C GLN A 22 10.92 -7.26 0.70
N LEU A 23 10.91 -7.07 2.02
CA LEU A 23 11.44 -5.87 2.67
C LEU A 23 12.94 -5.70 2.38
N LYS A 24 13.71 -6.79 2.30
CA LYS A 24 15.14 -6.74 1.93
C LYS A 24 15.33 -6.34 0.47
N SER A 25 14.45 -6.77 -0.43
CA SER A 25 14.43 -6.27 -1.82
C SER A 25 14.09 -4.79 -1.89
N ILE A 26 13.14 -4.31 -1.07
CA ILE A 26 12.77 -2.89 -0.99
C ILE A 26 13.91 -2.04 -0.43
N GLU A 27 14.69 -2.54 0.53
CA GLU A 27 15.92 -1.87 0.98
C GLU A 27 16.88 -1.63 -0.19
N GLY A 28 17.21 -2.70 -0.93
CA GLY A 28 18.14 -2.61 -2.05
C GLY A 28 17.67 -1.68 -3.18
N GLN A 29 16.36 -1.51 -3.35
CA GLN A 29 15.79 -0.68 -4.42
C GLN A 29 15.46 0.75 -3.99
N SER A 30 15.13 0.99 -2.70
CA SER A 30 14.76 2.32 -2.21
C SER A 30 15.91 3.05 -1.50
N GLY A 31 16.95 2.34 -1.06
CA GLY A 31 18.01 2.88 -0.22
C GLY A 31 17.59 3.13 1.23
N VAL A 32 16.35 2.79 1.60
CA VAL A 32 15.86 2.88 2.98
C VAL A 32 16.26 1.61 3.74
N PRO A 33 16.98 1.72 4.87
CA PRO A 33 17.45 0.55 5.60
C PRO A 33 16.31 -0.33 6.09
N PHE A 34 16.48 -1.65 6.08
CA PHE A 34 15.48 -2.63 6.52
C PHE A 34 14.95 -2.33 7.92
N SER A 35 15.82 -1.93 8.85
CA SER A 35 15.41 -1.55 10.21
C SER A 35 14.39 -0.40 10.20
N THR A 36 14.54 0.58 9.30
CA THR A 36 13.57 1.66 9.11
C THR A 36 12.25 1.15 8.54
N LEU A 37 12.28 0.26 7.54
CA LEU A 37 11.07 -0.36 6.99
C LEU A 37 10.29 -1.12 8.08
N VAL A 38 11.00 -1.85 8.95
CA VAL A 38 10.40 -2.57 10.08
C VAL A 38 9.83 -1.61 11.12
N LYS A 39 10.52 -0.51 11.47
CA LYS A 39 10.01 0.51 12.40
C LYS A 39 8.75 1.20 11.87
N ILE A 40 8.68 1.48 10.56
CA ILE A 40 7.46 2.02 9.93
C ILE A 40 6.33 1.00 9.99
N ARG A 41 6.62 -0.27 9.66
CA ARG A 41 5.66 -1.37 9.75
C ARG A 41 5.07 -1.50 11.16
N GLN A 42 5.93 -1.49 12.18
CA GLN A 42 5.56 -1.58 13.59
C GLN A 42 4.87 -0.33 14.12
N GLY A 43 4.92 0.79 13.39
CA GLY A 43 4.38 2.08 13.84
C GLY A 43 5.28 2.80 14.85
N THR A 44 6.51 2.33 15.07
CA THR A 44 7.53 3.02 15.87
C THR A 44 7.91 4.35 15.22
N THR A 45 8.00 4.37 13.89
CA THR A 45 8.17 5.61 13.12
C THR A 45 6.79 6.18 12.82
N LYS A 46 6.31 7.10 13.67
CA LYS A 46 5.00 7.75 13.51
C LYS A 46 4.89 8.60 12.25
N ASN A 47 5.98 9.21 11.80
CA ASN A 47 5.99 10.07 10.62
C ASN A 47 7.26 9.81 9.79
N PRO A 48 7.28 8.76 8.94
CA PRO A 48 8.34 8.64 7.95
C PRO A 48 8.25 9.86 7.04
N GLY A 49 9.39 10.54 6.83
CA GLY A 49 9.42 11.70 5.94
C GLY A 49 8.89 11.35 4.55
N ILE A 50 8.35 12.35 3.84
CA ILE A 50 7.76 12.14 2.51
C ILE A 50 8.77 11.54 1.52
N GLU A 51 10.06 11.85 1.70
CA GLU A 51 11.17 11.27 0.95
C GLU A 51 11.28 9.75 1.15
N THR A 52 11.09 9.25 2.36
CA THR A 52 11.06 7.81 2.67
C THR A 52 9.87 7.13 2.02
N VAL A 53 8.69 7.74 2.13
CA VAL A 53 7.47 7.24 1.48
C VAL A 53 7.68 7.15 -0.02
N ARG A 54 8.24 8.21 -0.62
CA ARG A 54 8.51 8.31 -2.05
C ARG A 54 9.57 7.33 -2.52
N ALA A 55 10.62 7.10 -1.73
CA ALA A 55 11.66 6.12 -2.03
C ALA A 55 11.10 4.69 -2.06
N ILE A 56 10.28 4.32 -1.08
CA ILE A 56 9.59 3.02 -1.02
C ILE A 56 8.62 2.89 -2.21
N PHE A 57 7.94 3.97 -2.62
CA PHE A 57 7.01 3.96 -3.74
C PHE A 57 7.65 3.94 -5.13
N ARG A 58 8.91 4.35 -5.23
CA ARG A 58 9.66 4.22 -6.48
C ARG A 58 9.90 2.75 -6.81
N THR A 59 9.88 1.88 -5.80
CA THR A 59 10.11 0.44 -5.92
C THR A 59 8.97 -0.27 -6.66
N ASP A 60 9.33 -1.10 -7.64
CA ASP A 60 8.36 -1.81 -8.49
C ASP A 60 7.47 -2.77 -7.69
N LEU A 61 8.05 -3.49 -6.72
CA LEU A 61 7.33 -4.37 -5.78
C LEU A 61 6.17 -3.67 -5.07
N VAL A 62 6.37 -2.42 -4.66
CA VAL A 62 5.36 -1.64 -3.93
C VAL A 62 4.26 -1.16 -4.87
N LYS A 63 4.61 -0.75 -6.10
CA LYS A 63 3.65 -0.40 -7.14
C LYS A 63 2.74 -1.59 -7.49
N GLN A 64 3.34 -2.76 -7.69
CA GLN A 64 2.59 -3.98 -8.01
C GLN A 64 1.63 -4.38 -6.88
N GLN A 65 2.06 -4.23 -5.62
CA GLN A 65 1.21 -4.52 -4.46
C GLN A 65 0.10 -3.48 -4.26
N LEU A 66 0.36 -2.20 -4.50
CA LEU A 66 -0.67 -1.16 -4.44
C LEU A 66 -1.75 -1.39 -5.51
N GLN A 67 -1.35 -1.71 -6.73
CA GLN A 67 -2.28 -2.07 -7.81
C GLN A 67 -3.14 -3.27 -7.41
N SER A 68 -2.54 -4.27 -6.77
CA SER A 68 -3.26 -5.45 -6.26
C SER A 68 -4.26 -5.08 -5.15
N VAL A 69 -3.92 -4.17 -4.25
CA VAL A 69 -4.84 -3.70 -3.20
C VAL A 69 -5.99 -2.87 -3.78
N ASN A 70 -5.71 -1.96 -4.71
CA ASN A 70 -6.73 -1.11 -5.32
C ASN A 70 -7.70 -1.94 -6.19
N ALA A 71 -7.21 -2.98 -6.87
CA ALA A 71 -8.06 -3.91 -7.63
C ALA A 71 -9.03 -4.68 -6.73
N VAL A 72 -8.58 -5.16 -5.57
CA VAL A 72 -9.45 -5.88 -4.62
C VAL A 72 -10.43 -4.92 -3.93
N ALA A 73 -10.02 -3.68 -3.63
CA ALA A 73 -10.91 -2.66 -3.10
C ALA A 73 -12.00 -2.24 -4.10
N ALA A 74 -11.65 -2.11 -5.39
CA ALA A 74 -12.62 -1.83 -6.46
C ALA A 74 -13.63 -2.98 -6.63
N THR A 75 -13.21 -4.23 -6.41
CA THR A 75 -14.09 -5.39 -6.51
C THR A 75 -15.07 -5.48 -5.32
N ALA A 76 -14.64 -5.06 -4.11
CA ALA A 76 -15.50 -5.03 -2.93
C ALA A 76 -16.57 -3.92 -2.99
N ALA A 77 -16.30 -2.79 -3.67
CA ALA A 77 -17.24 -1.68 -3.79
C ALA A 77 -18.45 -1.99 -4.70
N THR A 78 -18.35 -2.97 -5.61
CA THR A 78 -19.45 -3.37 -6.51
C THR A 78 -20.47 -4.30 -5.85
N ALA A 79 -20.21 -4.83 -4.64
CA ALA A 79 -21.12 -5.77 -3.97
C ALA A 79 -22.16 -5.12 -3.04
N GLN A 80 -22.19 -3.78 -2.91
CA GLN A 80 -23.13 -3.07 -2.02
C GLN A 80 -24.28 -2.34 -2.72
N ILE A 81 -24.43 -2.45 -4.05
CA ILE A 81 -25.67 -2.05 -4.72
C ILE A 81 -26.49 -3.32 -4.97
N GLY A 82 -27.26 -3.72 -3.95
CA GLY A 82 -28.31 -4.72 -4.15
C GLY A 82 -29.36 -4.17 -5.13
N PRO A 83 -29.77 -4.88 -6.19
CA PRO A 83 -30.88 -4.46 -7.02
C PRO A 83 -32.19 -4.77 -6.28
N SER A 84 -32.64 -3.86 -5.43
CA SER A 84 -34.00 -3.88 -4.85
C SER A 84 -34.94 -2.96 -5.62
N GLU A 85 -34.94 -3.03 -6.96
CA GLU A 85 -35.95 -2.40 -7.81
C GLU A 85 -36.16 -3.24 -9.07
N ALA A 86 -36.96 -4.32 -8.98
CA ALA A 86 -37.68 -4.89 -10.12
C ALA A 86 -38.56 -6.07 -9.66
N LEU A 87 -39.69 -5.78 -9.02
CA LEU A 87 -40.90 -6.58 -9.27
C LEU A 87 -42.12 -5.71 -9.00
N GLY A 88 -42.52 -4.96 -10.03
CA GLY A 88 -43.92 -4.62 -10.17
C GLY A 88 -44.68 -5.88 -10.51
N VAL A 89 -45.64 -6.24 -9.65
CA VAL A 89 -46.88 -6.95 -9.98
C VAL A 89 -48.00 -6.36 -9.12
#